data_AF-A0A2P1UE79-F1
#
_entry.id   AF-A0A2P1UE79-F1
#
_cell.length_a   1.000
_cell.length_b   1.000
_cell.length_c   1.000
_cell.angle_alpha   90.00
_cell.angle_beta   90.00
_cell.angle_gamma   90.00
#
_symmetry.space_group_name_H-M   'P 1'
#
loop_
_entity.id
_entity.type
_entity.pdbx_description
1 polymer ?
#
loop_
_entity_poly.entity_id
_entity_poly.type
_entity_poly.pdbx_seq_one_letter_code
_entity_poly.pdbx_strand_id
1 'polypeptide(L)'
;MQFVDFLALIHPILAIVVVFPIIGLVVNFAWQTRQRRLETNAGNKSKIPPMVGPEHLRLGRWLTGTVVGVNLLALAYSVVYGFNGFVDKQKDGKLDSFQVIFVILMFFVTIASLVCLYRARQALWRGIFATLTGIGLIIIGSQDGVWRLSDQWYWSHYYIGMAASLLMIFSLAIVEDIYKDRSHRWRIAHTILNCIALALFLGQAMTGSRDLLEIPLSWQKPAIYRCDFTNKTCPEPKSSTPPINPIS
;
A
#
# COMPACT_ATOMS: atom_id res chain seq x y z
N MET A 1 -14.15 20.12 7.24
CA MET A 1 -13.29 18.91 7.32
C MET A 1 -13.14 18.55 8.78
N GLN A 2 -13.38 17.29 9.14
CA GLN A 2 -13.31 16.80 10.53
C GLN A 2 -11.97 16.11 10.79
N PHE A 3 -11.65 15.84 12.06
CA PHE A 3 -10.40 15.17 12.44
C PHE A 3 -10.18 13.83 11.71
N VAL A 4 -11.25 13.04 11.53
CA VAL A 4 -11.18 11.77 10.78
C VAL A 4 -10.76 11.96 9.32
N ASP A 5 -11.14 13.07 8.69
CA ASP A 5 -10.72 13.36 7.31
C ASP A 5 -9.22 13.69 7.25
N PHE A 6 -8.68 14.32 8.30
CA PHE A 6 -7.23 14.55 8.43
C PHE A 6 -6.47 13.24 8.60
N LEU A 7 -7.01 12.30 9.40
CA LEU A 7 -6.41 10.96 9.54
C LEU A 7 -6.31 10.23 8.20
N ALA A 8 -7.31 10.38 7.32
CA ALA A 8 -7.31 9.81 5.98
C ALA A 8 -6.10 10.31 5.14
N LEU A 9 -5.69 11.57 5.34
CA LEU A 9 -4.60 12.21 4.61
C LEU A 9 -3.19 11.88 5.14
N ILE A 10 -3.06 11.21 6.29
CA ILE A 10 -1.73 10.90 6.83
C ILE A 10 -0.95 10.00 5.86
N HIS A 11 -1.58 8.96 5.32
CA HIS A 11 -0.89 8.02 4.44
C HIS A 11 -0.43 8.65 3.10
N PRO A 12 -1.21 9.49 2.37
CA PRO A 12 -0.71 10.14 1.16
C PRO A 12 0.36 11.19 1.48
N ILE A 13 0.27 11.90 2.62
CA ILE A 13 1.33 12.82 3.04
C ILE A 13 2.65 12.06 3.24
N LEU A 14 2.62 10.92 3.95
CA LEU A 14 3.80 10.07 4.12
C LEU A 14 4.30 9.49 2.79
N ALA A 15 3.41 9.13 1.88
CA ALA A 15 3.80 8.68 0.55
C ALA A 15 4.58 9.75 -0.21
N ILE A 16 4.11 11.00 -0.19
CA ILE A 16 4.74 12.14 -0.86
C ILE A 16 6.07 12.53 -0.21
N VAL A 17 6.09 12.64 1.13
CA VAL A 17 7.26 13.16 1.86
C VAL A 17 8.36 12.12 2.03
N VAL A 18 8.01 10.83 2.09
CA VAL A 18 8.94 9.75 2.43
C VAL A 18 9.10 8.76 1.29
N VAL A 19 8.01 8.15 0.83
CA VAL A 19 8.09 7.00 -0.10
C VAL A 19 8.59 7.43 -1.48
N PHE A 20 7.98 8.44 -2.10
CA PHE A 20 8.35 8.89 -3.45
C PHE A 20 9.80 9.38 -3.56
N PRO A 21 10.34 10.18 -2.62
CA PRO A 21 11.75 10.53 -2.61
C PRO A 21 12.67 9.30 -2.53
N ILE A 22 12.35 8.33 -1.66
CA ILE A 22 13.15 7.11 -1.53
C ILE A 22 13.12 6.29 -2.84
N ILE A 23 11.96 6.18 -3.51
CA ILE A 23 11.87 5.52 -4.82
C ILE A 23 12.83 6.16 -5.82
N GLY A 24 12.82 7.49 -5.94
CA GLY A 24 13.71 8.21 -6.85
C GLY A 24 15.19 7.92 -6.57
N LEU A 25 15.59 7.92 -5.29
CA LEU A 25 16.96 7.59 -4.88
C LEU A 25 17.31 6.13 -5.19
N VAL A 26 16.43 5.18 -4.87
CA VAL A 26 16.64 3.74 -5.13
C VAL A 26 16.82 3.46 -6.62
N VAL A 27 15.99 4.07 -7.47
CA VAL A 27 16.07 3.94 -8.94
C VAL A 27 17.37 4.55 -9.47
N ASN A 28 17.76 5.73 -9.00
CA ASN A 28 19.03 6.35 -9.37
C ASN A 28 20.24 5.46 -9.00
N PHE A 29 20.30 4.94 -7.77
CA PHE A 29 21.38 4.04 -7.36
C PHE A 29 21.33 2.68 -8.07
N ALA A 30 20.14 2.17 -8.43
CA ALA A 30 20.01 0.98 -9.25
C ALA A 30 20.64 1.18 -10.63
N TRP A 31 20.36 2.32 -11.26
CA TRP A 31 20.94 2.69 -12.55
C TRP A 31 22.45 2.81 -12.47
N GLN A 32 22.98 3.56 -11.49
CA GLN A 32 24.43 3.70 -11.28
C GLN A 32 25.10 2.35 -11.02
N THR A 33 24.48 1.47 -10.24
CA THR A 33 24.98 0.11 -9.97
C THR A 33 25.08 -0.71 -11.26
N ARG A 34 24.10 -0.60 -12.15
CA ARG A 34 24.13 -1.25 -13.47
C ARG A 34 25.24 -0.68 -14.35
N GLN A 35 25.32 0.65 -14.47
CA GLN A 35 26.32 1.31 -15.32
C GLN A 35 27.75 0.99 -14.88
N ARG A 36 28.03 1.05 -13.57
CA ARG A 36 29.33 0.67 -13.03
C ARG A 36 29.74 -0.75 -13.41
N ARG A 37 28.79 -1.69 -13.41
CA ARG A 37 29.06 -3.09 -13.78
C ARG A 37 29.37 -3.23 -15.27
N LEU A 38 28.65 -2.54 -16.13
CA LEU A 38 28.92 -2.54 -17.57
C LEU A 38 30.31 -1.95 -17.87
N GLU A 39 30.67 -0.83 -17.25
CA GLU A 39 31.98 -0.20 -17.41
C GLU A 39 33.12 -1.12 -16.94
N THR A 40 32.96 -1.71 -15.75
CA THR A 40 33.96 -2.64 -15.19
C THR A 40 34.10 -3.90 -16.05
N ASN A 41 33.00 -4.44 -16.57
CA ASN A 41 33.01 -5.62 -17.43
C ASN A 41 33.67 -5.35 -18.80
N ALA A 42 33.61 -4.10 -19.29
CA ALA A 42 34.31 -3.66 -20.49
C ALA A 42 35.81 -3.41 -20.26
N GLY A 43 36.34 -3.68 -19.06
CA GLY A 43 37.74 -3.44 -18.69
C GLY A 43 38.07 -1.99 -18.34
N ASN A 44 37.06 -1.10 -18.30
CA ASN A 44 37.26 0.31 -18.01
C ASN A 44 37.20 0.60 -16.50
N LYS A 45 38.02 1.55 -16.04
CA LYS A 45 37.91 2.08 -14.68
C LYS A 45 36.65 2.96 -14.58
N SER A 46 35.62 2.44 -13.92
CA SER A 46 34.38 3.19 -13.71
C SER A 46 34.57 4.42 -12.81
N LYS A 47 34.00 5.56 -13.23
CA LYS A 47 33.95 6.80 -12.45
C LYS A 47 32.89 6.77 -11.34
N ILE A 48 31.94 5.85 -11.43
CA ILE A 48 30.87 5.68 -10.46
C ILE A 48 31.46 5.03 -9.20
N PRO A 49 31.24 5.55 -7.98
CA PRO A 49 31.83 4.98 -6.77
C PRO A 49 31.43 3.51 -6.51
N PRO A 50 32.28 2.69 -5.84
CA PRO A 50 31.93 1.31 -5.49
C PRO A 50 30.78 1.20 -4.47
N MET A 51 30.50 2.27 -3.72
CA MET A 51 29.45 2.31 -2.69
C MET A 51 28.01 2.36 -3.23
N VAL A 52 27.80 2.59 -4.54
CA VAL A 52 26.44 2.72 -5.11
C VAL A 52 25.56 1.47 -4.94
N GLY A 53 26.16 0.27 -4.98
CA GLY A 53 25.44 -0.98 -4.75
C GLY A 53 25.00 -1.17 -3.30
N PRO A 54 25.92 -1.03 -2.32
CA PRO A 54 25.56 -0.99 -0.90
C PRO A 54 24.50 0.07 -0.54
N GLU A 55 24.60 1.29 -1.09
CA GLU A 55 23.61 2.35 -0.86
C GLU A 55 22.25 2.01 -1.49
N HIS A 56 22.20 1.45 -2.70
CA HIS A 56 20.97 0.91 -3.29
C HIS A 56 20.29 -0.10 -2.36
N LEU A 57 21.06 -1.06 -1.79
CA LEU A 57 20.51 -2.05 -0.87
C LEU A 57 19.97 -1.39 0.42
N ARG A 58 20.73 -0.47 1.00
CA ARG A 58 20.32 0.24 2.22
C ARG A 58 19.01 0.99 2.01
N LEU A 59 18.90 1.75 0.93
CA LEU A 59 17.69 2.48 0.59
C LEU A 59 16.54 1.55 0.18
N GLY A 60 16.82 0.46 -0.52
CA GLY A 60 15.82 -0.55 -0.86
C GLY A 60 15.18 -1.19 0.38
N ARG A 61 15.97 -1.43 1.44
CA ARG A 61 15.45 -1.85 2.76
C ARG A 61 14.52 -0.78 3.35
N TRP A 62 14.93 0.47 3.35
CA TRP A 62 14.06 1.56 3.81
C TRP A 62 12.78 1.64 2.99
N LEU A 63 12.86 1.55 1.67
CA LEU A 63 11.71 1.58 0.76
C LEU A 63 10.69 0.50 1.13
N THR A 64 11.12 -0.75 1.30
CA THR A 64 10.21 -1.84 1.70
C THR A 64 9.53 -1.52 3.03
N GLY A 65 10.30 -1.08 4.04
CA GLY A 65 9.76 -0.75 5.35
C GLY A 65 8.73 0.39 5.30
N THR A 66 9.05 1.46 4.56
CA THR A 66 8.16 2.61 4.44
C THR A 66 6.90 2.31 3.64
N VAL A 67 7.00 1.54 2.54
CA VAL A 67 5.85 1.16 1.72
C VAL A 67 4.90 0.27 2.52
N VAL A 68 5.41 -0.77 3.17
CA VAL A 68 4.59 -1.66 4.00
C VAL A 68 4.01 -0.92 5.20
N GLY A 69 4.78 -0.05 5.84
CA GLY A 69 4.33 0.77 6.98
C GLY A 69 3.21 1.75 6.61
N VAL A 70 3.36 2.47 5.49
CA VAL A 70 2.31 3.37 4.98
C VAL A 70 1.07 2.59 4.57
N ASN A 71 1.23 1.41 3.96
CA ASN A 71 0.10 0.54 3.63
C ASN A 71 -0.65 0.08 4.89
N LEU A 72 0.06 -0.41 5.92
CA LEU A 72 -0.56 -0.77 7.20
C LEU A 72 -1.30 0.41 7.84
N LEU A 73 -0.75 1.63 7.77
CA LEU A 73 -1.42 2.82 8.27
C LEU A 73 -2.71 3.12 7.50
N ALA A 74 -2.67 3.05 6.17
CA ALA A 74 -3.84 3.24 5.31
C ALA A 74 -4.93 2.20 5.60
N LEU A 75 -4.53 0.93 5.77
CA LEU A 75 -5.42 -0.16 6.13
C LEU A 75 -6.02 0.04 7.53
N ALA A 76 -5.22 0.47 8.52
CA ALA A 76 -5.72 0.74 9.87
C ALA A 76 -6.81 1.82 9.86
N TYR A 77 -6.59 2.92 9.12
CA TYR A 77 -7.61 3.93 8.93
C TYR A 77 -8.86 3.34 8.25
N SER A 78 -8.67 2.60 7.17
CA SER A 78 -9.79 2.10 6.35
C SER A 78 -10.66 1.09 7.10
N VAL A 79 -10.07 0.16 7.84
CA VAL A 79 -10.83 -0.84 8.62
C VAL A 79 -11.61 -0.17 9.76
N VAL A 80 -11.06 0.86 10.39
CA VAL A 80 -11.72 1.53 11.52
C VAL A 80 -12.78 2.53 11.05
N TYR A 81 -12.43 3.40 10.11
CA TYR A 81 -13.21 4.59 9.72
C TYR A 81 -13.77 4.56 8.30
N GLY A 82 -13.39 3.57 7.49
CA GLY A 82 -13.95 3.38 6.15
C GLY A 82 -15.43 3.01 6.19
N PHE A 83 -16.08 3.04 5.04
CA PHE A 83 -17.49 2.69 4.92
C PHE A 83 -17.75 1.23 5.30
N ASN A 84 -18.69 0.98 6.22
CA ASN A 84 -18.88 -0.33 6.88
C ASN A 84 -17.67 -0.81 7.70
N GLY A 85 -16.76 0.10 8.06
CA GLY A 85 -15.68 -0.17 9.01
C GLY A 85 -16.21 -0.32 10.45
N PHE A 86 -15.30 -0.50 11.41
CA PHE A 86 -15.66 -0.77 12.80
C PHE A 86 -16.50 0.34 13.44
N VAL A 87 -16.22 1.61 13.16
CA VAL A 87 -17.01 2.72 13.73
C VAL A 87 -18.46 2.72 13.22
N ASP A 88 -18.68 2.41 11.94
CA ASP A 88 -20.03 2.35 11.38
C ASP A 88 -20.76 1.10 11.89
N LYS A 89 -20.09 -0.07 11.92
CA LYS A 89 -20.63 -1.30 12.52
C LYS A 89 -21.01 -1.11 13.99
N GLN A 90 -20.23 -0.35 14.76
CA GLN A 90 -20.54 -0.04 16.16
C GLN A 90 -21.80 0.82 16.30
N LYS A 91 -21.96 1.84 15.46
CA LYS A 91 -23.17 2.70 15.45
C LYS A 91 -24.42 1.90 15.10
N ASP A 92 -24.29 0.94 14.19
CA ASP A 92 -25.37 0.06 13.75
C ASP A 92 -25.63 -1.11 14.73
N GLY A 93 -24.85 -1.24 15.81
CA GLY A 93 -24.96 -2.35 16.76
C GLY A 93 -24.54 -3.71 16.19
N LYS A 94 -23.74 -3.74 15.12
CA LYS A 94 -23.29 -4.93 14.37
C LYS A 94 -21.79 -5.22 14.55
N LEU A 95 -21.12 -4.58 15.49
CA LEU A 95 -19.69 -4.81 15.70
C LEU A 95 -19.44 -6.20 16.30
N ASP A 96 -18.62 -6.99 15.62
CA ASP A 96 -18.13 -8.27 16.14
C ASP A 96 -16.81 -8.07 16.91
N SER A 97 -16.84 -8.26 18.23
CA SER A 97 -15.67 -8.17 19.11
C SER A 97 -14.57 -9.16 18.73
N PHE A 98 -14.91 -10.36 18.24
CA PHE A 98 -13.92 -11.33 17.82
C PHE A 98 -13.17 -10.85 16.59
N GLN A 99 -13.88 -10.34 15.57
CA GLN A 99 -13.28 -9.73 14.39
C GLN A 99 -12.31 -8.61 14.75
N VAL A 100 -12.68 -7.71 15.68
CA VAL A 100 -11.82 -6.60 16.11
C VAL A 100 -10.52 -7.12 16.73
N ILE A 101 -10.61 -8.05 17.69
CA ILE A 101 -9.44 -8.65 18.36
C ILE A 101 -8.56 -9.36 17.33
N PHE A 102 -9.16 -10.16 16.45
CA PHE A 102 -8.44 -10.87 15.40
C PHE A 102 -7.66 -9.92 14.48
N VAL A 103 -8.29 -8.84 14.00
CA VAL A 103 -7.63 -7.87 13.12
C VAL A 103 -6.49 -7.17 13.85
N ILE A 104 -6.65 -6.77 15.12
CA ILE A 104 -5.57 -6.19 15.93
C ILE A 104 -4.39 -7.16 16.04
N LEU A 105 -4.65 -8.43 16.34
CA LEU A 105 -3.60 -9.47 16.36
C LEU A 105 -2.92 -9.62 15.01
N MET A 106 -3.67 -9.57 13.90
CA MET A 106 -3.10 -9.63 12.55
C MET A 106 -2.17 -8.46 12.27
N PHE A 107 -2.46 -7.24 12.73
CA PHE A 107 -1.51 -6.12 12.64
C PHE A 107 -0.20 -6.43 13.37
N PHE A 108 -0.27 -6.91 14.62
CA PHE A 108 0.91 -7.25 15.40
C PHE A 108 1.73 -8.38 14.76
N VAL A 109 1.08 -9.45 14.32
CA VAL A 109 1.75 -10.59 13.66
C VAL A 109 2.40 -10.16 12.34
N THR A 110 1.73 -9.30 11.56
CA THR A 110 2.28 -8.78 10.29
C THR A 110 3.54 -7.95 10.54
N ILE A 111 3.49 -7.02 11.50
CA ILE A 111 4.63 -6.18 11.86
C ILE A 111 5.78 -7.02 12.41
N ALA A 112 5.50 -7.94 13.34
CA ALA A 112 6.50 -8.83 13.92
C ALA A 112 7.16 -9.70 12.84
N SER A 113 6.38 -10.24 11.91
CA SER A 113 6.89 -11.02 10.77
C SER A 113 7.80 -10.18 9.88
N LEU A 114 7.44 -8.92 9.59
CA LEU A 114 8.30 -8.01 8.84
C LEU A 114 9.61 -7.75 9.58
N VAL A 115 9.58 -7.48 10.88
CA VAL A 115 10.80 -7.28 11.69
C VAL A 115 11.68 -8.54 11.68
N CYS A 116 11.08 -9.71 11.81
CA CYS A 116 11.80 -10.99 11.71
C CYS A 116 12.40 -11.20 10.31
N LEU A 117 11.71 -10.80 9.25
CA LEU A 117 12.23 -10.85 7.87
C LEU A 117 13.51 -10.01 7.71
N TYR A 118 13.57 -8.81 8.32
CA TYR A 118 14.80 -7.99 8.30
C TYR A 118 16.00 -8.66 8.98
N ARG A 119 15.74 -9.55 9.95
CA ARG A 119 16.77 -10.24 10.73
C ARG A 119 17.13 -11.61 10.16
N ALA A 120 16.24 -12.22 9.39
CA ALA A 120 16.40 -13.57 8.88
C ALA A 120 17.54 -13.68 7.86
N ARG A 121 18.39 -14.70 8.04
CA ARG A 121 19.52 -15.02 7.17
C ARG A 121 19.25 -16.28 6.34
N GLN A 122 18.77 -17.33 7.00
CA GLN A 122 18.48 -18.62 6.36
C GLN A 122 17.31 -18.48 5.37
N ALA A 123 17.41 -19.15 4.21
CA ALA A 123 16.43 -19.05 3.13
C ALA A 123 15.01 -19.45 3.57
N LEU A 124 14.88 -20.54 4.32
CA LEU A 124 13.60 -21.01 4.84
C LEU A 124 12.89 -19.93 5.67
N TRP A 125 13.59 -19.35 6.64
CA TRP A 125 13.02 -18.30 7.52
C TRP A 125 12.69 -17.02 6.77
N ARG A 126 13.51 -16.60 5.79
CA ARG A 126 13.19 -15.46 4.92
C ARG A 126 11.89 -15.72 4.16
N GLY A 127 11.72 -16.91 3.60
CA GLY A 127 10.48 -17.32 2.92
C GLY A 127 9.27 -17.31 3.85
N ILE A 128 9.38 -17.92 5.04
CA ILE A 128 8.30 -17.97 6.02
C ILE A 128 7.87 -16.56 6.43
N PHE A 129 8.80 -15.71 6.86
CA PHE A 129 8.46 -14.37 7.33
C PHE A 129 7.94 -13.45 6.21
N ALA A 130 8.46 -13.60 4.98
CA ALA A 130 7.91 -12.90 3.81
C ALA A 130 6.46 -13.30 3.54
N THR A 131 6.17 -14.60 3.54
CA THR A 131 4.82 -15.13 3.35
C THR A 131 3.87 -14.69 4.46
N LEU A 132 4.28 -14.78 5.74
CA LEU A 132 3.46 -14.33 6.86
C LEU A 132 3.17 -12.83 6.80
N THR A 133 4.16 -12.01 6.44
CA THR A 133 3.96 -10.57 6.25
C THR A 133 2.97 -10.30 5.11
N GLY A 134 3.15 -10.98 3.97
CA GLY A 134 2.28 -10.80 2.81
C GLY A 134 0.84 -11.25 3.04
N ILE A 135 0.64 -12.43 3.63
CA ILE A 135 -0.67 -12.94 4.00
C ILE A 135 -1.33 -12.02 5.04
N GLY A 136 -0.57 -11.55 6.02
CA GLY A 136 -1.05 -10.59 7.00
C GLY A 136 -1.63 -9.32 6.37
N LEU A 137 -0.91 -8.73 5.41
CA LEU A 137 -1.42 -7.60 4.63
C LEU A 137 -2.72 -7.97 3.89
N ILE A 138 -2.78 -9.13 3.23
CA ILE A 138 -3.97 -9.55 2.48
C ILE A 138 -5.18 -9.73 3.41
N ILE A 139 -5.01 -10.35 4.57
CA ILE A 139 -6.08 -10.58 5.54
C ILE A 139 -6.64 -9.25 6.06
N ILE A 140 -5.75 -8.31 6.43
CA ILE A 140 -6.14 -6.97 6.90
C ILE A 140 -6.80 -6.19 5.77
N GLY A 141 -6.22 -6.20 4.57
CA GLY A 141 -6.77 -5.54 3.39
C GLY A 141 -8.11 -6.11 2.92
N SER A 142 -8.44 -7.33 3.35
CA SER A 142 -9.69 -7.99 3.01
C SER A 142 -10.86 -7.66 3.94
N GLN A 143 -10.62 -6.90 5.02
CA GLN A 143 -11.67 -6.50 5.96
C GLN A 143 -12.65 -5.49 5.35
N ASP A 144 -13.85 -5.43 5.91
CA ASP A 144 -14.81 -4.37 5.61
C ASP A 144 -14.23 -2.99 6.02
N GLY A 145 -14.71 -1.92 5.40
CA GLY A 145 -14.11 -0.59 5.54
C GLY A 145 -13.02 -0.29 4.50
N VAL A 146 -12.32 -1.32 3.98
CA VAL A 146 -11.29 -1.13 2.96
C VAL A 146 -11.93 -0.84 1.60
N TRP A 147 -11.67 0.37 1.09
CA TRP A 147 -12.05 0.77 -0.27
C TRP A 147 -11.17 0.05 -1.29
N ARG A 148 -11.74 -0.97 -1.95
CA ARG A 148 -10.99 -1.86 -2.84
C ARG A 148 -11.25 -1.63 -4.32
N LEU A 149 -12.38 -1.02 -4.70
CA LEU A 149 -12.80 -0.84 -6.09
C LEU A 149 -12.62 -2.11 -6.94
N SER A 150 -13.22 -3.22 -6.46
CA SER A 150 -12.97 -4.57 -6.98
C SER A 150 -13.52 -4.83 -8.38
N ASP A 151 -14.57 -4.13 -8.79
CA ASP A 151 -15.11 -4.13 -10.15
C ASP A 151 -14.11 -3.56 -11.17
N GLN A 152 -13.23 -2.66 -10.73
CA GLN A 152 -12.15 -2.08 -11.54
C GLN A 152 -10.77 -2.39 -10.93
N TRP A 153 -10.55 -3.65 -10.54
CA TRP A 153 -9.34 -4.08 -9.83
C TRP A 153 -8.02 -3.69 -10.53
N TYR A 154 -7.99 -3.67 -11.86
CA TYR A 154 -6.82 -3.30 -12.66
C TYR A 154 -6.49 -1.79 -12.59
N TRP A 155 -7.44 -0.99 -12.10
CA TRP A 155 -7.36 0.45 -11.93
C TRP A 155 -7.61 0.86 -10.46
N SER A 156 -7.43 -0.09 -9.53
CA SER A 156 -7.68 0.13 -8.11
C SER A 156 -6.39 0.48 -7.37
N HIS A 157 -6.44 1.59 -6.61
CA HIS A 157 -5.34 2.00 -5.74
C HIS A 157 -4.96 0.91 -4.72
N TYR A 158 -5.97 0.22 -4.17
CA TYR A 158 -5.77 -0.88 -3.23
C TYR A 158 -5.00 -2.05 -3.88
N TYR A 159 -5.49 -2.61 -4.98
CA TYR A 159 -4.89 -3.83 -5.55
C TYR A 159 -3.47 -3.60 -6.04
N ILE A 160 -3.21 -2.46 -6.71
CA ILE A 160 -1.86 -2.14 -7.19
C ILE A 160 -0.91 -1.81 -6.03
N GLY A 161 -1.40 -1.17 -4.96
CA GLY A 161 -0.61 -0.89 -3.75
C GLY A 161 -0.28 -2.13 -2.94
N MET A 162 -1.22 -3.07 -2.86
CA MET A 162 -1.00 -4.40 -2.29
C MET A 162 0.03 -5.18 -3.11
N ALA A 163 -0.10 -5.21 -4.44
CA ALA A 163 0.87 -5.84 -5.32
C ALA A 163 2.28 -5.22 -5.17
N ALA A 164 2.38 -3.89 -5.14
CA ALA A 164 3.64 -3.20 -4.91
C ALA A 164 4.26 -3.57 -3.54
N SER A 165 3.45 -3.61 -2.47
CA SER A 165 3.91 -4.01 -1.13
C SER A 165 4.43 -5.44 -1.09
N LEU A 166 3.72 -6.38 -1.73
CA LEU A 166 4.14 -7.78 -1.84
C LEU A 166 5.45 -7.93 -2.63
N LEU A 167 5.62 -7.17 -3.71
CA LEU A 167 6.88 -7.13 -4.46
C LEU A 167 8.03 -6.54 -3.64
N MET A 168 7.77 -5.52 -2.80
CA MET A 168 8.78 -4.97 -1.90
C MET A 168 9.20 -5.97 -0.81
N ILE A 169 8.24 -6.72 -0.24
CA ILE A 169 8.52 -7.81 0.72
C ILE A 169 9.34 -8.90 0.04
N PHE A 170 8.96 -9.31 -1.16
CA PHE A 170 9.71 -10.30 -1.94
C PHE A 170 11.13 -9.82 -2.26
N SER A 171 11.27 -8.56 -2.68
CA SER A 171 12.56 -7.92 -2.99
C SER A 171 13.50 -7.96 -1.78
N LEU A 172 12.98 -7.67 -0.58
CA LEU A 172 13.72 -7.81 0.68
C LEU A 172 14.06 -9.27 0.99
N ALA A 173 13.12 -10.18 0.76
CA ALA A 173 13.26 -11.59 1.07
C ALA A 173 14.36 -12.28 0.24
N ILE A 174 14.61 -11.86 -1.01
CA ILE A 174 15.59 -12.51 -1.92
C ILE A 174 17.00 -11.91 -1.87
N VAL A 175 17.25 -10.90 -1.03
CA VAL A 175 18.53 -10.16 -1.00
C VAL A 175 19.73 -11.11 -0.92
N GLU A 176 19.74 -12.08 0.01
CA GLU A 176 20.89 -12.99 0.14
C GLU A 176 21.08 -13.88 -1.10
N ASP A 177 20.00 -14.25 -1.78
CA ASP A 177 20.07 -15.09 -2.98
C ASP A 177 20.69 -14.32 -4.14
N ILE A 178 20.44 -13.01 -4.27
CA ILE A 178 21.09 -12.14 -5.26
C ILE A 178 22.62 -12.13 -5.09
N TYR A 179 23.11 -12.18 -3.85
CA TYR A 179 24.55 -12.15 -3.57
C TYR A 179 25.21 -13.52 -3.68
N LYS A 180 24.52 -14.60 -3.29
CA LYS A 180 25.04 -15.98 -3.37
C LYS A 180 24.99 -16.53 -4.80
N ASP A 181 24.07 -16.06 -5.62
CA ASP A 181 23.87 -16.54 -6.99
C ASP A 181 24.93 -16.04 -7.98
N ARG A 182 25.76 -16.98 -8.44
CA ARG A 182 26.78 -16.75 -9.47
C ARG A 182 26.22 -16.75 -10.89
N SER A 183 25.03 -17.30 -11.11
CA SER A 183 24.36 -17.35 -12.42
C SER A 183 23.56 -16.08 -12.75
N HIS A 184 23.47 -15.13 -11.81
CA HIS A 184 22.75 -13.85 -11.93
C HIS A 184 21.24 -13.95 -12.19
N ARG A 185 20.64 -15.13 -12.07
CA ARG A 185 19.19 -15.35 -12.23
C ARG A 185 18.38 -14.53 -11.24
N TRP A 186 18.76 -14.52 -9.96
CA TRP A 186 18.04 -13.75 -8.93
C TRP A 186 18.15 -12.25 -9.14
N ARG A 187 19.27 -11.78 -9.69
CA ARG A 187 19.48 -10.37 -10.05
C ARG A 187 18.59 -9.95 -11.22
N ILE A 188 18.45 -10.81 -12.23
CA ILE A 188 17.57 -10.58 -13.37
C ILE A 188 16.11 -10.55 -12.88
N ALA A 189 15.70 -11.54 -12.09
CA ALA A 189 14.37 -11.60 -11.49
C ALA A 189 14.06 -10.35 -10.67
N HIS A 190 14.97 -9.94 -9.78
CA HIS A 190 14.85 -8.70 -9.01
C HIS A 190 14.69 -7.48 -9.93
N THR A 191 15.48 -7.37 -10.99
CA THR A 191 15.40 -6.23 -11.93
C THR A 191 14.04 -6.17 -12.61
N ILE A 192 13.57 -7.29 -13.18
CA ILE A 192 12.27 -7.37 -13.87
C ILE A 192 11.13 -7.01 -12.90
N LEU A 193 11.10 -7.63 -11.73
CA LEU A 193 10.04 -7.44 -10.74
C LEU A 193 10.05 -6.01 -10.18
N ASN A 194 11.21 -5.39 -9.99
CA ASN A 194 11.26 -4.00 -9.53
C ASN A 194 10.93 -2.98 -10.63
N CYS A 195 11.13 -3.31 -11.91
CA CYS A 195 10.56 -2.51 -13.01
C CYS A 195 9.03 -2.56 -12.99
N ILE A 196 8.44 -3.73 -12.74
CA ILE A 196 6.99 -3.86 -12.53
C ILE A 196 6.55 -3.05 -11.31
N ALA A 197 7.25 -3.18 -10.18
CA ALA A 197 6.95 -2.41 -8.98
C ALA A 197 7.01 -0.89 -9.21
N LEU A 198 7.99 -0.40 -9.98
CA LEU A 198 8.08 1.01 -10.36
C LEU A 198 6.84 1.46 -11.15
N ALA A 199 6.37 0.66 -12.12
CA ALA A 199 5.14 0.94 -12.85
C ALA A 199 3.91 0.96 -11.91
N LEU A 200 3.84 0.04 -10.93
CA LEU A 200 2.78 0.04 -9.93
C LEU A 200 2.82 1.28 -9.02
N PHE A 201 3.99 1.78 -8.64
CA PHE A 201 4.11 3.02 -7.87
C PHE A 201 3.64 4.25 -8.65
N LEU A 202 3.93 4.31 -9.96
CA LEU A 202 3.38 5.35 -10.84
C LEU A 202 1.84 5.24 -10.92
N GLY A 203 1.33 4.01 -11.07
CA GLY A 203 -0.11 3.74 -11.00
C GLY A 203 -0.73 4.17 -9.66
N GLN A 204 -0.04 3.97 -8.54
CA GLN A 204 -0.50 4.42 -7.22
C GLN A 204 -0.58 5.94 -7.12
N ALA A 205 0.36 6.68 -7.71
CA ALA A 205 0.27 8.13 -7.73
C ALA A 205 -0.98 8.63 -8.49
N MET A 206 -1.29 8.00 -9.63
CA MET A 206 -2.47 8.33 -10.43
C MET A 206 -3.77 7.94 -9.73
N THR A 207 -3.90 6.68 -9.34
CA THR A 207 -5.12 6.14 -8.69
C THR A 207 -5.34 6.71 -7.30
N GLY A 208 -4.29 7.01 -6.54
CA GLY A 208 -4.42 7.65 -5.24
C GLY A 208 -4.94 9.08 -5.35
N SER A 209 -4.48 9.83 -6.37
CA SER A 209 -5.00 11.17 -6.66
C SER A 209 -6.47 11.13 -7.08
N ARG A 210 -6.86 10.13 -7.87
CA ARG A 210 -8.27 9.88 -8.20
C ARG A 210 -9.10 9.56 -6.95
N ASP A 211 -8.61 8.67 -6.09
CA ASP A 211 -9.35 8.22 -4.90
C ASP A 211 -9.63 9.37 -3.93
N LEU A 212 -8.77 10.40 -3.87
CA LEU A 212 -9.05 11.63 -3.12
C LEU A 212 -10.28 12.40 -3.64
N LEU A 213 -10.67 12.21 -4.89
CA LEU A 213 -11.87 12.81 -5.49
C LEU A 213 -13.11 11.92 -5.31
N GLU A 214 -12.93 10.59 -5.19
CA GLU A 214 -14.01 9.62 -5.07
C GLU A 214 -14.40 9.33 -3.63
N ILE A 215 -13.44 9.36 -2.69
CA ILE A 215 -13.69 9.10 -1.28
C ILE A 215 -14.28 10.38 -0.64
N PRO A 216 -15.55 10.34 -0.20
CA PRO A 216 -16.21 11.52 0.32
C PRO A 216 -15.67 11.90 1.71
N LEU A 217 -15.72 13.20 2.02
CA LEU A 217 -15.47 13.67 3.37
C LEU A 217 -16.50 13.07 4.34
N SER A 218 -16.10 12.90 5.60
CA SER A 218 -16.91 12.33 6.68
C SER A 218 -18.34 12.90 6.76
N TRP A 219 -18.48 14.22 6.61
CA TRP A 219 -19.79 14.89 6.64
C TRP A 219 -20.65 14.61 5.40
N GLN A 220 -20.03 14.27 4.27
CA GLN A 220 -20.72 13.96 3.01
C GLN A 220 -21.15 12.49 2.94
N LYS A 221 -20.45 11.59 3.65
CA LYS A 221 -20.73 10.14 3.67
C LYS A 221 -22.22 9.81 3.80
N PRO A 222 -23.00 10.39 4.74
CA PRO A 222 -24.40 10.02 4.90
C PRO A 222 -25.26 10.37 3.69
N ALA A 223 -24.93 11.41 2.92
CA ALA A 223 -25.68 11.78 1.73
C ALA A 223 -25.22 10.95 0.52
N ILE A 224 -23.92 10.82 0.32
CA ILE A 224 -23.32 10.17 -0.85
C ILE A 224 -23.56 8.66 -0.84
N TYR A 225 -23.41 7.99 0.30
CA TYR A 225 -23.63 6.54 0.38
C TYR A 225 -25.11 6.12 0.42
N ARG A 226 -26.05 7.07 0.33
CA ARG A 226 -27.46 6.77 0.04
C ARG A 226 -27.77 6.68 -1.46
N CYS A 227 -26.86 7.11 -2.32
CA CYS A 227 -27.01 6.97 -3.76
C CYS A 227 -26.82 5.52 -4.20
N ASP A 228 -27.52 5.14 -5.26
CA ASP A 228 -27.27 3.91 -5.99
C ASP A 228 -26.23 4.20 -7.09
N PHE A 229 -24.98 3.82 -6.80
CA PHE A 229 -23.87 4.01 -7.74
C PHE A 229 -23.97 3.12 -8.99
N THR A 230 -24.72 2.02 -8.91
CA THR A 230 -24.93 1.10 -10.05
C THR A 230 -25.87 1.75 -11.06
N ASN A 231 -27.01 2.26 -10.58
CA ASN A 231 -28.02 2.89 -11.42
C ASN A 231 -27.79 4.40 -11.62
N LYS A 232 -26.76 4.97 -10.98
CA LYS A 232 -26.41 6.40 -11.01
C LYS A 232 -27.57 7.30 -10.57
N THR A 233 -28.32 6.86 -9.56
CA THR A 233 -29.43 7.60 -8.98
C THR A 233 -29.13 7.98 -7.54
N CYS A 234 -29.63 9.13 -7.11
CA CYS A 234 -29.54 9.58 -5.72
C CYS A 234 -30.96 9.91 -5.23
N PRO A 235 -31.26 9.69 -3.93
CA PRO A 235 -32.54 10.12 -3.38
C PRO A 235 -32.71 11.63 -3.57
N GLU A 236 -33.90 12.05 -4.01
CA GLU A 236 -34.21 13.47 -4.12
C GLU A 236 -34.07 14.17 -2.75
N PRO A 237 -33.57 15.42 -2.71
CA PRO A 237 -33.59 16.19 -1.49
C PRO A 237 -35.02 16.29 -0.98
N LYS A 238 -35.26 15.99 0.30
CA LYS A 238 -36.59 16.16 0.89
C LYS A 238 -37.05 17.59 0.63
N SER A 239 -38.13 17.73 -0.16
CA SER A 239 -38.82 19.00 -0.38
C SER A 239 -39.07 19.66 0.97
N SER A 240 -38.50 20.85 1.18
CA SER A 240 -38.71 21.66 2.37
C SER A 240 -40.04 22.42 2.35
N THR A 241 -40.84 22.25 1.29
CA THR A 241 -42.16 22.87 1.19
C THR A 241 -43.11 22.18 2.17
N PRO A 242 -43.65 22.89 3.18
CA PRO A 242 -44.71 22.35 4.02
C PRO A 242 -45.89 21.98 3.11
N PRO A 243 -46.63 20.90 3.40
CA PRO A 243 -47.88 20.65 2.70
C PRO A 243 -48.79 21.86 2.89
N ILE A 244 -49.07 22.57 1.79
CA ILE A 244 -50.14 23.56 1.76
C ILE A 244 -51.41 22.72 1.87
N ASN A 245 -52.01 22.70 3.06
CA ASN A 245 -53.35 22.13 3.22
C ASN A 245 -54.28 22.89 2.26
N PRO A 246 -54.96 22.21 1.32
CA PRO A 246 -56.00 22.87 0.56
C PRO A 246 -57.11 23.29 1.52
N ILE A 247 -57.36 24.60 1.60
CA ILE A 247 -58.57 25.14 2.20
C ILE A 247 -59.67 24.94 1.15
N SER A 248 -60.51 23.91 1.34
CA SER A 248 -61.92 23.89 0.95
C SER A 248 -62.56 22.56 1.33
#